data_AF-A0A2D6BIA2-F1
#
_entry.id   AF-A0A2D6BIA2-F1
#
_cell.length_a   1.000
_cell.length_b   1.000
_cell.length_c   1.000
_cell.angle_alpha   90.00
_cell.angle_beta   90.00
_cell.angle_gamma   90.00
#
_symmetry.space_group_name_H-M   'P 1'
#
loop_
_entity.id
_entity.type
_entity.pdbx_description
1 polymer ?
#
loop_
_entity_poly.entity_id
_entity_poly.type
_entity_poly.pdbx_seq_one_letter_code
_entity_poly.pdbx_strand_id
1 'polypeptide(L)'
;MTSKQSRPFEDFGTRGDPRVGSDLPARIYARDFRGPLAARTRDLSVGGVCLTTESPFAVKSVHKVEVQLSDGWLAVEAEGRWQASLPGDDVVMTGIEFVNPDDGTVDRLWDAVLKGGKQLARFLYVGSDLRPLGVDGAMGLSQITRVRKAAAGQTLYRQDRDPEQANSIFVVEEGSVILQVRARGVREIPIDKVGVGQVFGGLTMLAGVPPTETAITETDCGLLEFDARGYQYLARNKPWLAQQLSQIVTTTYVRRLRRVLEQVRDQL
;
A
#
# COMPACT_ATOMS: atom_id res chain seq x y z
N MET A 1 -41.28 -9.05 0.23
CA MET A 1 -40.59 -7.94 -0.45
C MET A 1 -39.92 -7.09 0.61
N THR A 2 -38.76 -7.54 1.08
CA THR A 2 -37.96 -6.83 2.07
C THR A 2 -37.10 -5.79 1.36
N SER A 3 -37.46 -4.53 1.56
CA SER A 3 -36.68 -3.36 1.18
C SER A 3 -35.24 -3.54 1.69
N LYS A 4 -34.30 -3.78 0.76
CA LYS A 4 -32.87 -3.67 1.01
C LYS A 4 -32.60 -2.20 1.34
N GLN A 5 -32.57 -1.87 2.63
CA GLN A 5 -32.06 -0.59 3.09
C GLN A 5 -30.64 -0.42 2.56
N SER A 6 -30.49 0.47 1.57
CA SER A 6 -29.19 0.94 1.11
C SER A 6 -28.47 1.54 2.31
N ARG A 7 -27.41 0.89 2.78
CA ARG A 7 -26.54 1.46 3.80
C ARG A 7 -26.04 2.81 3.27
N PRO A 8 -26.14 3.91 4.02
CA PRO A 8 -25.54 5.17 3.62
C PRO A 8 -24.02 4.96 3.53
N PHE A 9 -23.49 5.10 2.32
CA PHE A 9 -22.08 4.90 2.00
C PHE A 9 -21.30 6.13 2.47
N GLU A 10 -20.78 6.09 3.70
CA GLU A 10 -19.89 7.12 4.24
C GLU A 10 -18.44 6.86 3.81
N ASP A 11 -17.93 7.84 3.07
CA ASP A 11 -16.54 8.27 2.92
C ASP A 11 -15.50 7.35 2.25
N PHE A 12 -14.66 7.98 1.45
CA PHE A 12 -13.70 7.41 0.51
C PHE A 12 -12.72 6.43 1.19
N GLY A 13 -12.78 5.15 0.83
CA GLY A 13 -11.75 4.18 1.21
C GLY A 13 -11.87 3.63 2.64
N THR A 14 -13.08 3.59 3.19
CA THR A 14 -13.35 2.82 4.41
C THR A 14 -12.96 1.35 4.20
N ARG A 15 -11.89 0.90 4.86
CA ARG A 15 -11.41 -0.49 4.83
C ARG A 15 -12.31 -1.40 5.69
N GLY A 16 -13.63 -1.32 5.50
CA GLY A 16 -14.62 -2.04 6.29
C GLY A 16 -14.63 -3.56 6.04
N ASP A 17 -14.36 -3.95 4.80
CA ASP A 17 -14.31 -5.36 4.42
C ASP A 17 -12.92 -5.97 4.61
N PRO A 18 -12.85 -7.27 4.99
CA PRO A 18 -11.61 -8.03 4.92
C PRO A 18 -10.96 -7.90 3.56
N ARG A 19 -9.66 -7.62 3.59
CA ARG A 19 -8.85 -7.33 2.42
C ARG A 19 -7.40 -7.72 2.65
N VAL A 20 -6.66 -7.78 1.55
CA VAL A 20 -5.22 -8.01 1.57
C VAL A 20 -4.55 -7.26 0.42
N GLY A 21 -3.33 -6.77 0.66
CA GLY A 21 -2.45 -6.32 -0.42
C GLY A 21 -2.21 -7.45 -1.42
N SER A 22 -2.32 -7.15 -2.72
CA SER A 22 -2.13 -8.13 -3.78
C SER A 22 -1.69 -7.45 -5.05
N ASP A 23 -0.90 -8.15 -5.87
CA ASP A 23 -0.42 -7.69 -7.18
C ASP A 23 -0.82 -8.69 -8.27
N LEU A 24 -2.12 -8.72 -8.56
CA LEU A 24 -2.77 -9.62 -9.51
C LEU A 24 -3.07 -8.88 -10.82
N PRO A 25 -2.88 -9.54 -11.97
CA PRO A 25 -3.40 -9.03 -13.24
C PRO A 25 -4.91 -8.82 -13.16
N ALA A 26 -5.37 -7.69 -13.69
CA ALA A 26 -6.77 -7.33 -13.72
C ALA A 26 -7.14 -6.62 -15.03
N ARG A 27 -8.43 -6.57 -15.32
CA ARG A 27 -9.00 -5.89 -16.48
C ARG A 27 -10.22 -5.10 -16.07
N ILE A 28 -10.29 -3.84 -16.50
CA ILE A 28 -11.41 -2.96 -16.23
C ILE A 28 -12.23 -2.80 -17.50
N TYR A 29 -13.54 -3.02 -17.40
CA TYR A 29 -14.49 -2.82 -18.49
C TYR A 29 -15.37 -1.63 -18.18
N ALA A 30 -15.37 -0.67 -19.10
CA ALA A 30 -15.97 0.62 -18.92
C ALA A 30 -16.60 1.07 -20.26
N ARG A 31 -17.72 1.81 -20.19
CA ARG A 31 -18.52 2.14 -21.40
C ARG A 31 -17.81 3.08 -22.38
N ASP A 32 -16.76 3.75 -21.93
CA ASP A 32 -15.93 4.69 -22.68
C ASP A 32 -14.85 4.00 -23.52
N PHE A 33 -14.57 2.71 -23.31
CA PHE A 33 -13.57 1.96 -24.07
C PHE A 33 -14.16 0.75 -24.80
N ARG A 34 -13.63 0.45 -26.00
CA ARG A 34 -14.07 -0.70 -26.81
C ARG A 34 -13.58 -2.06 -26.28
N GLY A 35 -12.60 -2.06 -25.39
CA GLY A 35 -11.99 -3.28 -24.84
C GLY A 35 -11.54 -3.07 -23.40
N PRO A 36 -11.08 -4.13 -22.72
CA PRO A 36 -10.62 -4.04 -21.35
C PRO A 36 -9.36 -3.17 -21.23
N LEU A 37 -9.34 -2.31 -20.23
CA LEU A 37 -8.13 -1.62 -19.79
C LEU A 37 -7.34 -2.56 -18.87
N ALA A 38 -6.07 -2.81 -19.21
CA ALA A 38 -5.19 -3.60 -18.36
C ALA A 38 -4.88 -2.85 -17.06
N ALA A 39 -4.90 -3.58 -15.95
CA ALA A 39 -4.64 -3.05 -14.64
C ALA A 39 -3.92 -4.10 -13.77
N ARG A 40 -3.39 -3.64 -12.63
CA ARG A 40 -2.88 -4.52 -11.58
C ARG A 40 -3.47 -4.12 -10.24
N THR A 41 -3.74 -5.10 -9.39
CA THR A 41 -4.26 -4.81 -8.05
C THR A 41 -3.18 -4.18 -7.18
N ARG A 42 -3.66 -3.43 -6.18
CA ARG A 42 -2.89 -2.92 -5.03
C ARG A 42 -3.36 -3.62 -3.77
N ASP A 43 -4.67 -3.78 -3.65
CA ASP A 43 -5.35 -4.61 -2.68
C ASP A 43 -6.61 -5.22 -3.28
N LEU A 44 -7.05 -6.33 -2.68
CA LEU A 44 -8.30 -7.02 -3.00
C LEU A 44 -9.09 -7.20 -1.69
N SER A 45 -10.38 -6.86 -1.70
CA SER A 45 -11.32 -7.16 -0.62
C SER A 45 -12.45 -8.07 -1.13
N VAL A 46 -13.28 -8.54 -0.21
CA VAL A 46 -14.49 -9.31 -0.57
C VAL A 46 -15.58 -8.44 -1.22
N GLY A 47 -15.51 -7.11 -1.06
CA GLY A 47 -16.47 -6.15 -1.61
C GLY A 47 -15.93 -5.24 -2.70
N GLY A 48 -14.65 -5.34 -3.06
CA GLY A 48 -14.06 -4.47 -4.07
C GLY A 48 -12.56 -4.67 -4.27
N VAL A 49 -11.97 -3.81 -5.08
CA VAL A 49 -10.56 -3.89 -5.46
C VAL A 49 -9.98 -2.50 -5.67
N CYS A 50 -8.73 -2.32 -5.23
CA CYS A 50 -7.94 -1.15 -5.60
C CYS A 50 -6.95 -1.55 -6.69
N LEU A 51 -6.91 -0.78 -7.77
CA LEU A 51 -6.14 -1.07 -8.97
C LEU A 51 -5.25 0.12 -9.34
N THR A 52 -4.22 -0.12 -10.15
CA THR A 52 -3.46 0.92 -10.85
C THR A 52 -3.67 0.83 -12.36
N THR A 53 -3.88 1.99 -12.99
CA THR A 53 -3.96 2.16 -14.45
C THR A 53 -2.95 3.21 -14.92
N GLU A 54 -2.54 3.16 -16.18
CA GLU A 54 -1.56 4.13 -16.75
C GLU A 54 -2.13 5.54 -16.90
N SER A 55 -3.46 5.68 -16.96
CA SER A 55 -4.11 6.97 -17.19
C SER A 55 -5.48 7.04 -16.50
N PRO A 56 -5.97 8.25 -16.18
CA PRO A 56 -7.32 8.45 -15.66
C PRO A 56 -8.36 8.19 -16.75
N PHE A 57 -9.58 7.86 -16.34
CA PHE A 57 -10.69 7.59 -17.24
C PHE A 57 -12.03 7.93 -16.58
N ALA A 58 -13.16 7.76 -17.28
CA ALA A 58 -14.45 8.07 -16.68
C ALA A 58 -14.81 7.01 -15.62
N VAL A 59 -14.32 7.12 -14.39
CA VAL A 59 -14.50 6.07 -13.35
C VAL A 59 -15.95 5.60 -13.15
N LYS A 60 -16.94 6.46 -13.40
CA LYS A 60 -18.36 6.12 -13.30
C LYS A 60 -18.92 5.28 -14.46
N SER A 61 -18.16 5.10 -15.55
CA SER A 61 -18.53 4.25 -16.69
C SER A 61 -18.15 2.77 -16.47
N VAL A 62 -17.36 2.46 -15.44
CA VAL A 62 -17.01 1.08 -15.05
C VAL A 62 -18.29 0.30 -14.78
N HIS A 63 -18.38 -0.89 -15.35
CA HIS A 63 -19.51 -1.80 -15.13
C HIS A 63 -19.08 -3.24 -14.85
N LYS A 64 -17.82 -3.61 -15.11
CA LYS A 64 -17.29 -4.94 -14.83
C LYS A 64 -15.78 -4.87 -14.59
N VAL A 65 -15.29 -5.74 -13.72
CA VAL A 65 -13.85 -5.98 -13.52
C VAL A 65 -13.58 -7.48 -13.60
N GLU A 66 -12.42 -7.84 -14.15
CA GLU A 66 -11.90 -9.19 -14.09
C GLU A 66 -10.59 -9.19 -13.31
N VAL A 67 -10.44 -10.09 -12.34
CA VAL A 67 -9.21 -10.26 -11.56
C VAL A 67 -8.72 -11.70 -11.73
N GLN A 68 -7.43 -11.86 -12.04
CA GLN A 68 -6.82 -13.19 -12.17
C GLN A 68 -6.51 -13.74 -10.78
N LEU A 69 -7.38 -14.63 -10.28
CA LEU A 69 -7.14 -15.40 -9.06
C LEU A 69 -6.35 -16.68 -9.38
N SER A 70 -5.94 -17.42 -8.33
CA SER A 70 -5.17 -18.66 -8.51
C SER A 70 -5.95 -19.80 -9.17
N ASP A 71 -7.27 -19.75 -9.13
CA ASP A 71 -8.19 -20.74 -9.71
C ASP A 71 -8.80 -20.27 -11.05
N GLY A 72 -8.38 -19.10 -11.56
CA GLY A 72 -8.82 -18.56 -12.84
C GLY A 72 -9.26 -17.11 -12.77
N TRP A 73 -9.73 -16.57 -13.90
CA TRP A 73 -10.32 -15.24 -13.94
C TRP A 73 -11.63 -15.23 -13.15
N LEU A 74 -11.76 -14.23 -12.28
CA LEU A 74 -13.01 -13.90 -11.59
C LEU A 74 -13.57 -12.64 -12.26
N ALA A 75 -14.74 -12.76 -12.88
CA ALA A 75 -15.45 -11.62 -13.48
C ALA A 75 -16.59 -11.19 -12.56
N VAL A 76 -16.65 -9.91 -12.22
CA VAL A 76 -17.66 -9.37 -11.30
C VAL A 76 -18.21 -8.07 -11.86
N GLU A 77 -19.53 -7.89 -11.79
CA GLU A 77 -20.15 -6.58 -12.01
C GLU A 77 -19.62 -5.59 -10.99
N ALA A 78 -19.35 -4.36 -11.43
CA ALA A 78 -18.59 -3.45 -10.61
C ALA A 78 -18.85 -1.99 -10.93
N GLU A 79 -18.73 -1.13 -9.92
CA GLU A 79 -18.87 0.32 -10.05
C GLU A 79 -17.58 1.01 -9.60
N GLY A 80 -17.07 1.90 -10.45
CA GLY A 80 -15.94 2.74 -10.09
C GLY A 80 -16.32 3.80 -9.07
N ARG A 81 -15.52 3.91 -8.02
CA ARG A 81 -15.78 4.80 -6.89
C ARG A 81 -14.95 6.07 -6.95
N TRP A 82 -13.64 5.93 -7.10
CA TRP A 82 -12.71 7.05 -7.05
C TRP A 82 -11.46 6.78 -7.88
N GLN A 83 -10.80 7.86 -8.29
CA GLN A 83 -9.45 7.84 -8.85
C GLN A 83 -8.57 8.85 -8.11
N ALA A 84 -7.30 8.51 -7.95
CA ALA A 84 -6.30 9.38 -7.37
C ALA A 84 -4.96 9.17 -8.08
N SER A 85 -4.32 10.26 -8.50
CA SER A 85 -2.93 10.20 -8.96
C SER A 85 -2.03 10.03 -7.75
N LEU A 86 -1.03 9.16 -7.85
CA LEU A 86 0.00 9.03 -6.84
C LEU A 86 1.14 10.01 -7.14
N PRO A 87 1.53 10.88 -6.21
CA PRO A 87 2.68 11.77 -6.41
C PRO A 87 3.94 10.97 -6.72
N GLY A 88 4.60 11.28 -7.85
CA GLY A 88 5.83 10.62 -8.29
C GLY A 88 5.63 9.25 -8.96
N ASP A 89 4.38 8.82 -9.18
CA ASP A 89 4.03 7.63 -9.93
C ASP A 89 3.27 8.04 -11.20
N ASP A 90 3.65 7.51 -12.35
CA ASP A 90 2.94 7.71 -13.63
C ASP A 90 1.67 6.83 -13.73
N VAL A 91 1.08 6.48 -12.58
CA VAL A 91 -0.10 5.62 -12.50
C VAL A 91 -1.21 6.28 -11.69
N VAL A 92 -2.45 5.92 -12.05
CA VAL A 92 -3.67 6.34 -11.38
C VAL A 92 -4.20 5.19 -10.55
N MET A 93 -4.33 5.41 -9.24
CA MET A 93 -5.05 4.48 -8.38
C MET A 93 -6.55 4.61 -8.62
N THR A 94 -7.21 3.48 -8.81
CA THR A 94 -8.64 3.40 -9.04
C THR A 94 -9.27 2.46 -8.02
N GLY A 95 -10.25 2.96 -7.28
CA GLY A 95 -11.07 2.14 -6.37
C GLY A 95 -12.35 1.70 -7.04
N ILE A 96 -12.60 0.39 -7.05
CA ILE A 96 -13.78 -0.24 -7.65
C ILE A 96 -14.50 -1.05 -6.58
N GLU A 97 -15.82 -0.95 -6.54
CA GLU A 97 -16.69 -1.76 -5.68
C GLU A 97 -17.35 -2.87 -6.53
N PHE A 98 -17.49 -4.05 -5.95
CA PHE A 98 -18.22 -5.16 -6.57
C PHE A 98 -19.73 -5.02 -6.32
N VAL A 99 -20.53 -5.23 -7.36
CA VAL A 99 -21.98 -5.06 -7.34
C VAL A 99 -22.66 -6.42 -7.36
N ASN A 100 -23.40 -6.72 -6.29
CA ASN A 100 -24.20 -7.94 -6.12
C ASN A 100 -23.50 -9.23 -6.62
N PRO A 101 -22.27 -9.54 -6.17
CA PRO A 101 -21.62 -10.80 -6.52
C PRO A 101 -22.49 -11.98 -6.08
N ASP A 102 -22.56 -13.03 -6.90
CA ASP A 102 -23.20 -14.29 -6.52
C ASP A 102 -22.40 -15.02 -5.42
N ASP A 103 -23.03 -15.98 -4.74
CA ASP A 103 -22.43 -16.68 -3.61
C ASP A 103 -21.10 -17.38 -3.98
N GLY A 104 -20.99 -17.95 -5.19
CA GLY A 104 -19.75 -18.58 -5.64
C GLY A 104 -18.62 -17.59 -5.89
N THR A 105 -18.96 -16.40 -6.41
CA THR A 105 -18.02 -15.27 -6.54
C THR A 105 -17.55 -14.79 -5.16
N VAL A 106 -18.46 -14.68 -4.20
CA VAL A 106 -18.15 -14.28 -2.82
C VAL A 106 -17.21 -15.28 -2.15
N ASP A 107 -17.47 -16.58 -2.27
CA ASP A 107 -16.63 -17.63 -1.70
C ASP A 107 -15.20 -17.59 -2.26
N ARG A 108 -15.05 -17.44 -3.58
CA ARG A 108 -13.73 -17.31 -4.22
C ARG A 108 -12.96 -16.09 -3.74
N LEU A 109 -13.66 -14.96 -3.51
CA LEU A 109 -13.04 -13.75 -2.95
C LEU A 109 -12.59 -13.96 -1.51
N TRP A 110 -13.41 -14.61 -0.67
CA TRP A 110 -13.04 -14.94 0.70
C TRP A 110 -11.79 -15.82 0.74
N ASP A 111 -11.75 -16.88 -0.07
CA ASP A 111 -10.61 -17.78 -0.14
C ASP A 111 -9.34 -17.04 -0.56
N ALA A 112 -9.43 -16.19 -1.58
CA ALA A 112 -8.30 -15.38 -2.03
C ALA A 112 -7.80 -14.41 -0.95
N VAL A 113 -8.71 -13.69 -0.29
CA VAL A 113 -8.38 -12.71 0.76
C VAL A 113 -7.78 -13.40 1.98
N LEU A 114 -8.36 -14.50 2.45
CA LEU A 114 -7.86 -15.22 3.63
C LEU A 114 -6.52 -15.91 3.36
N LYS A 115 -6.36 -16.52 2.19
CA LYS A 115 -5.09 -17.14 1.77
C LYS A 115 -3.98 -16.11 1.64
N GLY A 116 -4.25 -15.00 0.95
CA GLY A 116 -3.29 -13.90 0.81
C GLY A 116 -2.97 -13.27 2.17
N GLY A 117 -3.99 -13.01 3.00
CA GLY A 117 -3.81 -12.43 4.33
C GLY A 117 -2.92 -13.28 5.22
N LYS A 118 -3.09 -14.60 5.20
CA LYS A 118 -2.22 -15.55 5.90
C LYS A 118 -0.78 -15.50 5.41
N GLN A 119 -0.55 -15.46 4.09
CA GLN A 119 0.79 -15.39 3.51
C GLN A 119 1.49 -14.09 3.89
N LEU A 120 0.79 -12.96 3.75
CA LEU A 120 1.30 -11.65 4.09
C LEU A 120 1.59 -11.51 5.59
N ALA A 121 0.67 -11.94 6.45
CA ALA A 121 0.89 -11.91 7.89
C ALA A 121 2.08 -12.80 8.31
N ARG A 122 2.29 -13.95 7.65
CA ARG A 122 3.47 -14.78 7.88
C ARG A 122 4.76 -14.03 7.53
N PHE A 123 4.80 -13.34 6.40
CA PHE A 123 5.96 -12.52 6.03
C PHE A 123 6.20 -11.41 7.04
N LEU A 124 5.17 -10.63 7.40
CA LEU A 124 5.27 -9.56 8.39
C LEU A 124 5.77 -10.09 9.76
N TYR A 125 5.31 -11.26 10.18
CA TYR A 125 5.71 -11.84 11.46
C TYR A 125 7.11 -12.48 11.46
N VAL A 126 7.49 -13.20 10.39
CA VAL A 126 8.73 -13.98 10.38
C VAL A 126 9.88 -13.25 9.71
N GLY A 127 9.58 -12.52 8.63
CA GLY A 127 10.55 -11.98 7.69
C GLY A 127 10.71 -10.46 7.75
N SER A 128 10.20 -9.78 8.78
CA SER A 128 10.28 -8.32 8.86
C SER A 128 10.59 -7.77 10.24
N ASP A 129 11.00 -6.51 10.29
CA ASP A 129 11.21 -5.71 11.51
C ASP A 129 9.91 -5.52 12.32
N LEU A 130 8.75 -5.89 11.75
CA LEU A 130 7.44 -5.85 12.40
C LEU A 130 7.12 -7.10 13.24
N ARG A 131 8.02 -8.09 13.29
CA ARG A 131 7.92 -9.28 14.15
C ARG A 131 7.51 -8.99 15.62
N PRO A 132 7.96 -7.91 16.28
CA PRO A 132 7.56 -7.60 17.66
C PRO A 132 6.05 -7.37 17.85
N LEU A 133 5.29 -7.12 16.79
CA LEU A 133 3.84 -6.98 16.84
C LEU A 133 3.10 -8.30 17.07
N GLY A 134 3.81 -9.43 16.93
CA GLY A 134 3.22 -10.76 17.05
C GLY A 134 2.29 -11.11 15.89
N VAL A 135 1.64 -12.28 16.01
CA VAL A 135 0.76 -12.80 14.96
C VAL A 135 -0.50 -11.94 14.78
N ASP A 136 -1.11 -11.51 15.88
CA ASP A 136 -2.29 -10.64 15.84
C ASP A 136 -1.99 -9.30 15.15
N GLY A 137 -0.85 -8.69 15.50
CA GLY A 137 -0.41 -7.46 14.87
C GLY A 137 -0.13 -7.63 13.37
N ALA A 138 0.56 -8.72 12.99
CA ALA A 138 0.79 -9.04 11.58
C ALA A 138 -0.51 -9.26 10.80
N MET A 139 -1.50 -9.95 11.38
CA MET A 139 -2.82 -10.11 10.78
C MET A 139 -3.53 -8.76 10.64
N GLY A 140 -3.49 -7.90 11.66
CA GLY A 140 -4.06 -6.57 11.61
C GLY A 140 -3.43 -5.68 10.53
N LEU A 141 -2.11 -5.74 10.38
CA LEU A 141 -1.40 -5.01 9.33
C LEU A 141 -1.70 -5.54 7.93
N SER A 142 -1.87 -6.85 7.76
CA SER A 142 -2.22 -7.44 6.45
C SER A 142 -3.49 -6.82 5.85
N GLN A 143 -4.45 -6.44 6.69
CA GLN A 143 -5.73 -5.84 6.28
C GLN A 143 -5.63 -4.37 5.88
N ILE A 144 -4.55 -3.68 6.25
CA ILE A 144 -4.31 -2.29 5.85
C ILE A 144 -3.20 -2.15 4.80
N THR A 145 -2.64 -3.27 4.35
CA THR A 145 -1.54 -3.28 3.38
C THR A 145 -2.05 -3.06 1.96
N ARG A 146 -1.26 -2.35 1.15
CA ARG A 146 -1.26 -2.42 -0.31
C ARG A 146 0.09 -2.89 -0.80
N VAL A 147 0.13 -3.59 -1.94
CA VAL A 147 1.40 -3.91 -2.60
C VAL A 147 1.75 -2.78 -3.56
N ARG A 148 3.03 -2.38 -3.60
CA ARG A 148 3.60 -1.44 -4.57
C ARG A 148 4.78 -2.10 -5.27
N LYS A 149 4.70 -2.19 -6.60
CA LYS A 149 5.87 -2.50 -7.44
C LYS A 149 6.53 -1.19 -7.85
N ALA A 150 7.85 -1.17 -7.82
CA ALA A 150 8.65 -0.04 -8.25
C ALA A 150 9.90 -0.53 -8.98
N ALA A 151 10.19 0.03 -10.14
CA ALA A 151 11.36 -0.36 -10.94
C ALA A 151 12.65 0.21 -10.32
N ALA A 152 13.81 -0.37 -10.64
CA ALA A 152 15.09 0.17 -10.21
C ALA A 152 15.27 1.64 -10.63
N GLY A 153 15.78 2.47 -9.71
CA GLY A 153 16.00 3.91 -9.92
C GLY A 153 14.77 4.79 -9.68
N GLN A 154 13.60 4.21 -9.41
CA GLN A 154 12.38 4.95 -9.11
C GLN A 154 12.47 5.65 -7.74
N THR A 155 12.07 6.92 -7.70
CA THR A 155 12.01 7.68 -6.45
C THR A 155 10.65 7.49 -5.80
N LEU A 156 10.62 6.96 -4.57
CA LEU A 156 9.40 6.71 -3.82
C LEU A 156 8.88 7.96 -3.12
N TYR A 157 9.81 8.75 -2.56
CA TYR A 157 9.57 10.07 -2.00
C TYR A 157 10.89 10.86 -1.95
N ARG A 158 10.81 12.19 -1.88
CA ARG A 158 11.98 13.07 -1.84
C ARG A 158 12.01 13.90 -0.56
N GLN A 159 13.22 14.14 -0.08
CA GLN A 159 13.50 15.04 1.02
C GLN A 159 12.90 16.44 0.79
N ASP A 160 12.44 17.08 1.86
CA ASP A 160 11.93 18.45 1.90
C ASP A 160 10.74 18.73 0.96
N ARG A 161 10.11 17.68 0.43
CA ARG A 161 8.86 17.81 -0.33
C ARG A 161 7.66 17.91 0.60
N ASP A 162 6.57 18.36 -0.01
CA ASP A 162 5.27 18.47 0.64
C ASP A 162 4.91 17.14 1.37
N PRO A 163 4.63 17.20 2.68
CA PRO A 163 4.16 16.06 3.46
C PRO A 163 3.01 15.30 2.79
N GLU A 164 2.12 15.99 2.08
CA GLU A 164 0.98 15.36 1.38
C GLU A 164 1.42 14.32 0.35
N GLN A 165 2.63 14.44 -0.19
CA GLN A 165 3.20 13.56 -1.21
C GLN A 165 3.94 12.35 -0.64
N ALA A 166 4.15 12.27 0.68
CA ALA A 166 5.01 11.27 1.32
C ALA A 166 4.36 10.69 2.59
N ASN A 167 3.18 10.08 2.44
CA ASN A 167 2.32 9.66 3.54
C ASN A 167 2.15 8.14 3.67
N SER A 168 3.27 7.41 3.65
CA SER A 168 3.26 5.96 3.73
C SER A 168 4.41 5.42 4.58
N ILE A 169 4.12 4.35 5.34
CA ILE A 169 5.13 3.45 5.89
C ILE A 169 5.32 2.30 4.89
N PHE A 170 6.56 1.91 4.65
CA PHE A 170 6.89 0.83 3.74
C PHE A 170 7.65 -0.30 4.45
N VAL A 171 7.45 -1.53 3.96
CA VAL A 171 8.31 -2.69 4.21
C VAL A 171 8.78 -3.21 2.87
N VAL A 172 10.07 -3.48 2.73
CA VAL A 172 10.59 -4.11 1.52
C VAL A 172 10.24 -5.59 1.54
N GLU A 173 9.46 -6.07 0.57
CA GLU A 173 9.15 -7.49 0.37
C GLU A 173 10.18 -8.15 -0.54
N GLU A 174 10.61 -7.44 -1.58
CA GLU A 174 11.59 -7.88 -2.57
C GLU A 174 12.48 -6.68 -2.95
N GLY A 175 13.78 -6.94 -3.19
CA GLY A 175 14.73 -5.91 -3.64
C GLY A 175 15.37 -5.09 -2.53
N SER A 176 15.85 -3.89 -2.88
CA SER A 176 16.42 -2.93 -1.93
C SER A 176 16.19 -1.47 -2.31
N VAL A 177 16.20 -0.61 -1.29
CA VAL A 177 16.00 0.84 -1.39
C VAL A 177 17.20 1.55 -0.76
N ILE A 178 17.73 2.57 -1.43
CA ILE A 178 18.72 3.49 -0.86
C ILE A 178 17.98 4.70 -0.26
N LEU A 179 18.33 5.02 0.99
CA LEU A 179 17.96 6.28 1.62
C LEU A 179 19.13 7.24 1.50
N GLN A 180 18.87 8.47 1.06
CA GLN A 180 19.89 9.49 0.88
C GLN A 180 19.42 10.86 1.35
N VAL A 181 20.37 11.69 1.79
CA VAL A 181 20.12 13.07 2.20
C VAL A 181 20.88 14.03 1.29
N ARG A 182 20.28 15.17 0.99
CA ARG A 182 20.90 16.26 0.26
C ARG A 182 21.64 17.17 1.23
N ALA A 183 22.97 17.19 1.14
CA ALA A 183 23.78 18.21 1.80
C ALA A 183 23.75 19.51 0.98
N ARG A 184 23.69 20.67 1.66
CA ARG A 184 23.57 22.03 1.09
C ARG A 184 24.26 22.19 -0.27
N GLY A 185 23.48 22.02 -1.34
CA GLY A 185 23.79 22.53 -2.68
C GLY A 185 24.07 21.54 -3.80
N VAL A 186 24.67 20.35 -3.61
CA VAL A 186 25.04 19.52 -4.80
C VAL A 186 25.05 17.99 -4.61
N ARG A 187 25.37 17.46 -3.43
CA ARG A 187 25.62 16.00 -3.28
C ARG A 187 24.49 15.30 -2.53
N GLU A 188 23.89 14.31 -3.19
CA GLU A 188 23.09 13.27 -2.54
C GLU A 188 24.05 12.29 -1.84
N ILE A 189 23.88 12.13 -0.53
CA ILE A 189 24.73 11.27 0.31
C ILE A 189 23.88 10.08 0.76
N PRO A 190 24.21 8.83 0.37
CA PRO A 190 23.51 7.66 0.86
C PRO A 190 23.77 7.50 2.36
N ILE A 191 22.70 7.35 3.14
CA ILE A 191 22.74 7.23 4.61
C ILE A 191 22.35 5.84 5.10
N ASP A 192 21.59 5.08 4.31
CA ASP A 192 21.22 3.71 4.64
C ASP A 192 20.84 2.92 3.38
N LYS A 193 20.97 1.59 3.47
CA LYS A 193 20.44 0.65 2.49
C LYS A 193 19.40 -0.22 3.18
N VAL A 194 18.18 -0.20 2.66
CA VAL A 194 17.01 -0.88 3.22
C VAL A 194 16.69 -2.09 2.35
N GLY A 195 16.87 -3.29 2.91
CA GLY A 195 16.60 -4.56 2.24
C GLY A 195 15.31 -5.22 2.73
N VAL A 196 15.07 -6.43 2.21
CA VAL A 196 13.90 -7.26 2.53
C VAL A 196 13.65 -7.34 4.04
N GLY A 197 12.40 -7.12 4.42
CA GLY A 197 11.91 -7.14 5.81
C GLY A 197 12.06 -5.82 6.55
N GLN A 198 12.85 -4.88 6.04
CA GLN A 198 13.13 -3.64 6.76
C GLN A 198 12.09 -2.56 6.50
N VAL A 199 11.80 -1.79 7.56
CA VAL A 199 10.81 -0.69 7.54
C VAL A 199 11.47 0.62 7.11
N PHE A 200 10.80 1.43 6.29
CA PHE A 200 11.22 2.80 5.99
C PHE A 200 10.02 3.73 5.70
N GLY A 201 10.28 5.04 5.62
CA GLY A 201 9.22 6.05 5.53
C GLY A 201 8.40 6.17 6.82
N GLY A 202 7.28 6.88 6.73
CA GLY A 202 6.31 6.97 7.83
C GLY A 202 6.54 8.09 8.83
N LEU A 203 7.74 8.67 8.97
CA LEU A 203 7.92 9.83 9.85
C LEU A 203 7.01 10.99 9.48
N THR A 204 6.87 11.27 8.18
CA THR A 204 5.97 12.30 7.68
C THR A 204 4.53 12.05 8.08
N MET A 205 4.06 10.82 7.94
CA MET A 205 2.71 10.42 8.34
C MET A 205 2.50 10.51 9.87
N LEU A 206 3.51 10.18 10.67
CA LEU A 206 3.39 10.13 12.14
C LEU A 206 3.60 11.49 12.82
N ALA A 207 4.52 12.31 12.31
CA ALA A 207 4.93 13.57 12.93
C ALA A 207 4.49 14.82 12.15
N GLY A 208 3.90 14.66 10.96
CA GLY A 208 3.46 15.80 10.13
C GLY A 208 4.60 16.65 9.60
N VAL A 209 5.81 16.09 9.52
CA VAL A 209 7.01 16.80 9.05
C VAL A 209 7.37 16.39 7.62
N PRO A 210 7.98 17.27 6.81
CA PRO A 210 8.52 16.88 5.50
C PRO A 210 9.47 15.68 5.59
N PRO A 211 9.59 14.86 4.54
CA PRO A 211 10.53 13.75 4.53
C PRO A 211 11.95 14.23 4.82
N THR A 212 12.64 13.56 5.74
CA THR A 212 14.02 13.90 6.13
C THR A 212 15.07 13.29 5.20
N GLU A 213 14.65 12.43 4.29
CA GLU A 213 15.48 11.73 3.32
C GLU A 213 14.73 11.51 2.00
N THR A 214 15.46 11.22 0.95
CA THR A 214 14.94 10.72 -0.33
C THR A 214 15.09 9.20 -0.36
N ALA A 215 14.03 8.49 -0.75
CA ALA A 215 14.05 7.04 -0.92
C ALA A 215 14.01 6.68 -2.42
N ILE A 216 14.99 5.90 -2.86
CA ILE A 216 15.15 5.46 -4.26
C ILE A 216 15.33 3.96 -4.28
N THR A 217 14.60 3.27 -5.14
CA THR A 217 14.79 1.83 -5.37
C THR A 217 16.15 1.57 -6.01
N GLU A 218 16.94 0.70 -5.41
CA GLU A 218 18.25 0.28 -5.93
C GLU A 218 18.08 -0.82 -6.99
N THR A 219 17.13 -1.71 -6.75
CA THR A 219 16.71 -2.79 -7.65
C THR A 219 15.22 -2.65 -7.97
N ASP A 220 14.68 -3.52 -8.81
CA ASP A 220 13.22 -3.70 -8.83
C ASP A 220 12.76 -4.14 -7.44
N CYS A 221 11.69 -3.52 -6.96
CA CYS A 221 11.21 -3.66 -5.60
C CYS A 221 9.74 -4.09 -5.56
N GLY A 222 9.45 -5.04 -4.68
CA GLY A 222 8.13 -5.27 -4.12
C GLY A 222 8.06 -4.64 -2.74
N LEU A 223 7.08 -3.76 -2.52
CA LEU A 223 6.91 -3.04 -1.26
C LEU A 223 5.52 -3.30 -0.70
N LEU A 224 5.47 -3.49 0.61
CA LEU A 224 4.23 -3.43 1.38
C LEU A 224 4.05 -2.00 1.87
N GLU A 225 2.96 -1.38 1.50
CA GLU A 225 2.63 0.01 1.80
C GLU A 225 1.48 0.10 2.81
N PHE A 226 1.70 0.83 3.90
CA PHE A 226 0.69 1.30 4.82
C PHE A 226 0.50 2.80 4.62
N ASP A 227 -0.49 3.16 3.82
CA ASP A 227 -0.82 4.56 3.51
C ASP A 227 -1.54 5.26 4.67
N ALA A 228 -1.61 6.59 4.64
CA ALA A 228 -2.32 7.39 5.64
C ALA A 228 -3.76 6.89 5.90
N ARG A 229 -4.48 6.46 4.86
CA ARG A 229 -5.83 5.91 5.00
C ARG A 229 -5.84 4.58 5.76
N GLY A 230 -4.93 3.67 5.42
CA GLY A 230 -4.74 2.41 6.14
C GLY A 230 -4.36 2.63 7.60
N TYR A 231 -3.45 3.58 7.86
CA TYR A 231 -3.05 3.94 9.22
C TYR A 231 -4.20 4.58 10.01
N GLN A 232 -4.96 5.50 9.43
CA GLN A 232 -6.12 6.13 10.09
C GLN A 232 -7.20 5.08 10.42
N TYR A 233 -7.47 4.16 9.50
CA TYR A 233 -8.36 3.03 9.77
C TYR A 233 -7.84 2.18 10.94
N LEU A 234 -6.54 1.87 10.94
CA LEU A 234 -5.91 1.12 12.02
C LEU A 234 -6.00 1.86 13.36
N ALA A 235 -5.73 3.16 13.39
CA ALA A 235 -5.79 3.98 14.59
C ALA A 235 -7.20 4.07 15.17
N ARG A 236 -8.24 4.06 14.34
CA ARG A 236 -9.64 4.06 14.77
C ARG A 236 -10.09 2.70 15.30
N ASN A 237 -9.71 1.60 14.62
CA ASN A 237 -10.25 0.27 14.89
C ASN A 237 -9.36 -0.60 15.80
N LYS A 238 -8.04 -0.36 15.79
CA LYS A 238 -7.03 -1.06 16.60
C LYS A 238 -5.99 -0.06 17.12
N PRO A 239 -6.36 0.86 18.02
CA PRO A 239 -5.46 1.93 18.49
C PRO A 239 -4.13 1.42 19.06
N TRP A 240 -4.15 0.27 19.75
CA TRP A 240 -2.94 -0.36 20.30
C TRP A 240 -1.96 -0.74 19.19
N LEU A 241 -2.44 -1.28 18.07
CA LEU A 241 -1.60 -1.71 16.96
C LEU A 241 -1.02 -0.51 16.21
N ALA A 242 -1.80 0.56 16.03
CA ALA A 242 -1.31 1.81 15.47
C ALA A 242 -0.20 2.44 16.33
N GLN A 243 -0.36 2.39 17.67
CA GLN A 243 0.67 2.84 18.60
C GLN A 243 1.94 1.99 18.50
N GLN A 244 1.83 0.66 18.46
CA GLN A 244 3.00 -0.21 18.34
C GLN A 244 3.71 -0.04 17.00
N LEU A 245 2.96 0.10 15.89
CA LEU A 245 3.54 0.42 14.58
C LEU A 245 4.32 1.75 14.62
N SER A 246 3.74 2.79 15.25
CA SER A 246 4.41 4.08 15.43
C SER A 246 5.70 3.98 16.25
N GLN A 247 5.71 3.13 17.28
CA GLN A 247 6.90 2.88 18.08
C GLN A 247 8.00 2.19 17.26
N ILE A 248 7.64 1.23 16.39
CA ILE A 248 8.60 0.56 15.50
C ILE A 248 9.20 1.55 14.50
N VAL A 249 8.37 2.37 13.86
CA VAL A 249 8.85 3.42 12.94
C VAL A 249 9.80 4.37 13.66
N THR A 250 9.38 4.92 14.80
CA THR A 250 10.21 5.83 15.61
C THR A 250 11.55 5.18 15.98
N THR A 251 11.52 3.95 16.48
CA THR A 251 12.74 3.20 16.86
C THR A 251 13.66 2.98 15.67
N THR A 252 13.09 2.67 14.50
CA THR A 252 13.85 2.50 13.25
C THR A 252 14.58 3.78 12.87
N TYR A 253 13.91 4.92 12.94
CA TYR A 253 14.53 6.22 12.66
C TYR A 253 15.60 6.60 13.68
N VAL A 254 15.37 6.36 14.97
CA VAL A 254 16.39 6.61 16.01
C VAL A 254 17.65 5.77 15.74
N ARG A 255 17.50 4.50 15.34
CA ARG A 255 18.65 3.65 14.96
C ARG A 255 19.38 4.19 13.74
N ARG A 256 18.66 4.60 12.70
CA ARG A 256 19.27 5.21 11.50
C ARG A 256 20.03 6.48 11.84
N LEU A 257 19.42 7.39 12.61
CA LEU A 257 20.05 8.63 13.03
C LEU A 257 21.34 8.38 13.81
N ARG A 258 21.35 7.40 14.73
CA ARG A 258 22.56 7.02 15.46
C ARG A 258 23.68 6.59 14.52
N ARG A 259 23.41 5.75 13.52
CA ARG A 259 24.42 5.33 12.53
C ARG A 259 24.98 6.53 11.76
N VAL A 260 24.13 7.45 11.34
CA VAL A 260 24.57 8.67 10.63
C VAL A 260 25.44 9.54 11.53
N LEU A 261 25.05 9.76 12.79
CA LEU A 261 25.85 10.53 13.74
C LEU A 261 27.20 9.87 14.04
N GLU A 262 27.25 8.54 14.13
CA GLU A 262 28.49 7.78 14.26
C GLU A 262 29.40 7.97 13.04
N GLN A 263 28.86 7.85 11.82
CA GLN A 263 29.61 8.09 10.58
C GLN A 263 30.16 9.51 10.48
N VAL A 264 29.38 10.52 10.88
CA VAL A 264 29.85 11.92 10.90
C VAL A 264 30.96 12.09 11.93
N ARG A 265 30.82 11.50 13.13
CA ARG A 265 31.85 11.57 14.17
C ARG A 265 33.16 10.95 13.70
N ASP A 266 33.11 9.83 12.99
CA ASP A 266 34.31 9.13 12.49
C ASP A 266 35.01 9.89 11.33
N GLN A 267 34.36 10.91 10.77
CA GLN A 267 34.89 11.77 9.71
C GLN A 267 35.45 13.12 10.21
N LEU A 268 35.25 13.45 11.49
CA LEU A 268 35.78 14.66 12.15
C LEU A 268 37.12 14.38 12.82
#